data_AF-A0AAD8S1V4-F1
#
_entry.id   AF-A0AAD8S1V4-F1
#
_cell.length_a   1.000
_cell.length_b   1.000
_cell.length_c   1.000
_cell.angle_alpha   90.00
_cell.angle_beta   90.00
_cell.angle_gamma   90.00
#
_symmetry.space_group_name_H-M   'P 1'
#
loop_
_entity.id
_entity.type
_entity.pdbx_description
1 polymer ?
#
loop_
_entity_poly.entity_id
_entity_poly.type
_entity_poly.pdbx_seq_one_letter_code
_entity_poly.pdbx_strand_id
1 'polypeptide(L)'
;MDQSRQLSEHERAALRQAQGALELKESAIADASRAIKLENYMLQLMTGVSQDMAGSFLDAVAEEQQVNSRVEVLLDLAKKNNIDFWADENRAHQIVQFQDRDAQVRKFQDFFSSTLAMVYNAMFPRNPQSANITELMDKFRNVESIHDFVKVQMVAGAKFALIWLKVCHSKLVFNNLFDLFYRKTSKIG
;
A
#
# COMPACT_ATOMS: atom_id res chain seq x y z
N MET A 1 10.49 62.18 0.36
CA MET A 1 11.13 61.17 1.26
C MET A 1 10.24 59.95 1.49
N ASP A 2 8.91 60.08 1.57
CA ASP A 2 8.01 58.94 1.84
C ASP A 2 7.96 57.87 0.73
N GLN A 3 8.03 58.23 -0.55
CA GLN A 3 8.04 57.25 -1.64
C GLN A 3 9.27 56.32 -1.61
N SER A 4 10.42 56.83 -1.17
CA SER A 4 11.65 56.03 -1.08
C SER A 4 11.62 55.06 0.11
N ARG A 5 10.96 55.42 1.22
CA ARG A 5 10.70 54.51 2.34
C ARG A 5 9.68 53.42 1.98
N GLN A 6 8.61 53.78 1.29
CA GLN A 6 7.60 52.80 0.83
C GLN A 6 8.17 51.79 -0.17
N LEU A 7 9.03 52.23 -1.10
CA LEU A 7 9.74 51.34 -2.04
C LEU A 7 10.67 50.37 -1.30
N SER A 8 11.40 50.85 -0.28
CA SER A 8 12.31 50.01 0.53
C SER A 8 11.58 48.98 1.39
N GLU A 9 10.42 49.33 1.94
CA GLU A 9 9.57 48.37 2.68
C GLU A 9 8.95 47.32 1.76
N HIS A 10 8.56 47.72 0.55
CA HIS A 10 8.00 46.78 -0.43
C HIS A 10 9.05 45.78 -0.92
N GLU A 11 10.29 46.21 -1.19
CA GLU A 11 11.40 45.32 -1.53
C GLU A 11 11.73 44.34 -0.40
N ARG A 12 11.75 44.80 0.86
CA ARG A 12 11.98 43.91 2.02
C ARG A 12 10.88 42.88 2.20
N ALA A 13 9.61 43.26 1.96
CA ALA A 13 8.49 42.32 2.00
C ALA A 13 8.59 41.29 0.87
N ALA A 14 8.95 41.72 -0.34
CA ALA A 14 9.16 40.82 -1.48
C ALA A 14 10.32 39.84 -1.24
N LEU A 15 11.43 40.30 -0.65
CA LEU A 15 12.57 39.45 -0.28
C LEU A 15 12.20 38.40 0.76
N ARG A 16 11.46 38.77 1.81
CA ARG A 16 10.98 37.80 2.82
C ARG A 16 10.03 36.77 2.22
N GLN A 17 9.15 37.20 1.31
CA GLN A 17 8.23 36.30 0.63
C GLN A 17 8.98 35.34 -0.31
N ALA A 18 10.01 35.83 -1.01
CA ALA A 18 10.87 35.01 -1.87
C ALA A 18 11.68 33.98 -1.06
N GLN A 19 12.19 34.37 0.12
CA GLN A 19 12.88 33.46 1.04
C GLN A 19 11.94 32.37 1.57
N GLY A 20 10.74 32.73 2.03
CA GLY A 20 9.75 31.74 2.48
C GLY A 20 9.32 30.78 1.36
N ALA A 21 9.20 31.28 0.12
CA ALA A 21 8.92 30.44 -1.05
C ALA A 21 10.08 29.49 -1.39
N LEU A 22 11.33 29.91 -1.17
CA LEU A 22 12.51 29.08 -1.37
C LEU A 22 12.58 27.94 -0.35
N GLU A 23 12.40 28.22 0.93
CA GLU A 23 12.37 27.21 2.00
C GLU A 23 11.26 26.17 1.77
N LEU A 24 10.08 26.62 1.35
CA LEU A 24 8.97 25.74 0.98
C LEU A 24 9.31 24.85 -0.21
N LYS A 25 9.99 25.39 -1.24
CA LYS A 25 10.44 24.61 -2.40
C LYS A 25 11.46 23.55 -1.98
N GLU A 26 12.41 23.90 -1.12
CA GLU A 26 13.42 22.95 -0.60
C GLU A 26 12.76 21.83 0.22
N SER A 27 11.79 22.17 1.07
CA SER A 27 10.98 21.17 1.78
C SER A 27 10.24 20.24 0.83
N ALA A 28 9.59 20.79 -0.22
CA ALA A 28 8.87 19.99 -1.20
C ALA A 28 9.80 19.06 -2.01
N ILE A 29 11.02 19.51 -2.33
CA ILE A 29 12.03 18.68 -3.00
C ILE A 29 12.50 17.55 -2.07
N ALA A 30 12.68 17.82 -0.79
CA ALA A 30 13.02 16.81 0.21
C ALA A 30 11.90 15.77 0.36
N ASP A 31 10.64 16.20 0.37
CA ASP A 31 9.48 15.31 0.40
C ASP A 31 9.38 14.45 -0.86
N ALA A 32 9.57 15.04 -2.05
CA ALA A 32 9.59 14.29 -3.30
C ALA A 32 10.72 13.25 -3.34
N SER A 33 11.90 13.60 -2.84
CA SER A 33 13.04 12.67 -2.75
C SER A 33 12.77 11.52 -1.78
N ARG A 34 12.07 11.79 -0.66
CA ARG A 34 11.60 10.75 0.27
C ARG A 34 10.58 9.83 -0.40
N ALA A 35 9.63 10.38 -1.16
CA ALA A 35 8.62 9.60 -1.88
C ALA A 35 9.25 8.64 -2.90
N ILE A 36 10.23 9.10 -3.69
CA ILE A 36 10.94 8.25 -4.66
C ILE A 36 11.71 7.11 -3.96
N LYS A 37 12.38 7.39 -2.84
CA LYS A 37 13.06 6.35 -2.05
C LYS A 37 12.07 5.31 -1.52
N LEU A 38 10.91 5.77 -1.07
CA LEU A 38 9.86 4.91 -0.57
C LEU A 38 9.28 4.03 -1.68
N GLU A 39 9.05 4.59 -2.87
CA GLU A 39 8.59 3.85 -4.05
C GLU A 39 9.57 2.72 -4.44
N ASN A 40 10.87 3.04 -4.52
CA ASN A 40 11.90 2.03 -4.82
C ASN A 40 11.98 0.92 -3.76
N TYR A 41 11.85 1.29 -2.47
CA TYR A 41 11.77 0.32 -1.38
C TYR A 41 10.55 -0.60 -1.52
N MET A 42 9.39 -0.04 -1.88
CA MET A 42 8.18 -0.82 -2.10
C MET A 42 8.30 -1.77 -3.29
N LEU A 43 8.91 -1.33 -4.41
CA LEU A 43 9.17 -2.20 -5.56
C LEU A 43 10.07 -3.38 -5.19
N GLN A 44 11.10 -3.16 -4.37
CA GLN A 44 11.94 -4.24 -3.86
C GLN A 44 11.16 -5.19 -2.95
N LEU A 45 10.35 -4.65 -2.04
CA LEU A 45 9.52 -5.45 -1.14
C LEU A 45 8.52 -6.32 -1.94
N MET A 46 7.79 -5.74 -2.89
CA MET A 46 6.85 -6.49 -3.73
C MET A 46 7.55 -7.56 -4.56
N THR A 47 8.76 -7.28 -5.03
CA THR A 47 9.57 -8.26 -5.78
C THR A 47 9.99 -9.43 -4.89
N GLY A 48 10.48 -9.16 -3.68
CA GLY A 48 10.85 -10.20 -2.71
C GLY A 48 9.64 -11.05 -2.31
N VAL A 49 8.53 -10.40 -1.98
CA VAL A 49 7.26 -11.07 -1.66
C VAL A 49 6.79 -11.93 -2.85
N SER A 50 6.87 -11.44 -4.09
CA SER A 50 6.50 -12.22 -5.27
C SER A 50 7.36 -13.47 -5.45
N GLN A 51 8.64 -13.41 -5.10
CA GLN A 51 9.56 -14.55 -5.16
C GLN A 51 9.27 -15.55 -4.04
N ASP A 52 9.02 -15.08 -2.82
CA ASP A 52 8.64 -15.93 -1.67
C ASP A 52 7.30 -16.65 -1.93
N MET A 53 6.34 -15.96 -2.54
CA MET A 53 5.04 -16.55 -2.92
C MET A 53 5.20 -17.66 -3.97
N ALA A 54 6.11 -17.50 -4.92
CA ALA A 54 6.39 -18.52 -5.93
C ALA A 54 7.01 -19.79 -5.33
N GLY A 55 7.74 -19.66 -4.21
CA GLY A 55 8.40 -20.79 -3.52
C GLY A 55 7.53 -21.52 -2.49
N SER A 56 6.59 -20.85 -1.81
CA SER A 56 5.90 -21.43 -0.64
C SER A 56 4.78 -22.44 -0.94
N PHE A 57 4.29 -22.49 -2.18
CA PHE A 57 3.08 -23.26 -2.54
C PHE A 57 3.33 -24.69 -3.05
N LEU A 58 4.58 -25.12 -3.23
CA LEU A 58 4.89 -26.25 -4.12
C LEU A 58 5.88 -27.29 -3.58
N ASP A 59 6.26 -27.27 -2.30
CA ASP A 59 7.06 -28.39 -1.76
C ASP A 59 6.17 -29.57 -1.40
N ALA A 60 5.75 -30.30 -2.43
CA ALA A 60 4.94 -31.51 -2.31
C ALA A 60 5.64 -32.59 -1.45
N VAL A 61 6.97 -32.59 -1.40
CA VAL A 61 7.73 -33.56 -0.59
C VAL A 61 7.64 -33.19 0.89
N ALA A 62 7.79 -31.91 1.23
CA ALA A 62 7.61 -31.44 2.59
C ALA A 62 6.16 -31.59 3.07
N GLU A 63 5.17 -31.30 2.22
CA GLU A 63 3.74 -31.55 2.52
C GLU A 63 3.52 -33.04 2.84
N GLU A 64 3.97 -33.94 1.97
CA GLU A 64 3.78 -35.38 2.14
C GLU A 64 4.45 -35.90 3.41
N GLN A 65 5.66 -35.44 3.74
CA GLN A 65 6.33 -35.79 5.00
C GLN A 65 5.55 -35.31 6.23
N GLN A 66 5.04 -34.07 6.19
CA GLN A 66 4.26 -33.51 7.28
C GLN A 66 2.93 -34.27 7.46
N VAL A 67 2.21 -34.56 6.36
CA VAL A 67 0.96 -35.33 6.38
C VAL A 67 1.19 -36.71 6.96
N ASN A 68 2.20 -37.44 6.46
CA ASN A 68 2.50 -38.80 6.94
C ASN A 68 2.82 -38.83 8.44
N SER A 69 3.61 -37.88 8.94
CA SER A 69 3.91 -37.79 10.37
C SER A 69 2.67 -37.59 11.23
N ARG A 70 1.69 -36.80 10.75
CA ARG A 70 0.43 -36.53 11.47
C ARG A 70 -0.54 -37.72 11.39
N VAL A 71 -0.59 -38.40 10.25
CA VAL A 71 -1.41 -39.61 10.05
C VAL A 71 -0.94 -40.74 10.96
N GLU A 72 0.37 -40.97 11.06
CA GLU A 72 0.94 -41.97 11.98
C GLU A 72 0.50 -41.75 13.42
N VAL A 73 0.58 -40.51 13.91
CA VAL A 73 0.13 -40.15 15.28
C VAL A 73 -1.36 -40.42 15.46
N LEU A 74 -2.20 -40.09 14.47
CA LEU A 74 -3.64 -40.32 14.54
C LEU A 74 -3.98 -41.81 14.55
N LEU A 75 -3.31 -42.62 13.73
CA LEU A 75 -3.49 -44.08 13.71
C LEU A 75 -3.07 -44.71 15.04
N ASP A 76 -1.97 -44.25 15.63
CA ASP A 76 -1.50 -44.69 16.94
C ASP A 76 -2.49 -44.34 18.05
N LEU A 77 -3.04 -43.13 18.04
CA LEU A 77 -4.08 -42.69 18.97
C LEU A 77 -5.39 -43.46 18.77
N ALA A 78 -5.76 -43.76 17.52
CA ALA A 78 -6.93 -44.55 17.18
C ALA A 78 -6.85 -45.95 17.80
N LYS A 79 -5.70 -46.62 17.63
CA LYS A 79 -5.42 -47.94 18.19
C LYS A 79 -5.42 -47.92 19.72
N LYS A 80 -4.75 -46.93 20.33
CA LYS A 80 -4.66 -46.82 21.80
C LYS A 80 -6.01 -46.59 22.47
N ASN A 81 -6.92 -45.86 21.82
CA ASN A 81 -8.20 -45.47 22.39
C ASN A 81 -9.41 -46.23 21.81
N ASN A 82 -9.17 -47.21 20.94
CA ASN A 82 -10.21 -48.00 20.25
C ASN A 82 -11.22 -47.11 19.49
N ILE A 83 -10.71 -46.10 18.75
CA ILE A 83 -11.52 -45.14 17.97
C ILE A 83 -11.46 -45.51 16.49
N ASP A 84 -12.55 -46.06 15.95
CA ASP A 84 -12.65 -46.50 14.55
C ASP A 84 -12.54 -45.37 13.53
N PHE A 85 -12.89 -44.14 13.89
CA PHE A 85 -12.95 -43.03 12.94
C PHE A 85 -11.61 -42.76 12.24
N TRP A 86 -10.51 -42.87 12.98
CA TRP A 86 -9.15 -42.61 12.51
C TRP A 86 -8.39 -43.89 12.12
N ALA A 87 -8.99 -45.07 12.28
CA ALA A 87 -8.34 -46.35 12.00
C ALA A 87 -8.14 -46.62 10.50
N ASP A 88 -8.87 -45.91 9.65
CA ASP A 88 -8.73 -45.93 8.19
C ASP A 88 -7.63 -44.95 7.76
N GLU A 89 -6.50 -45.50 7.33
CA GLU A 89 -5.31 -44.75 6.91
C GLU A 89 -5.57 -43.80 5.74
N ASN A 90 -6.31 -44.25 4.72
CA ASN A 90 -6.64 -43.42 3.56
C ASN A 90 -7.51 -42.23 3.96
N ARG A 91 -8.47 -42.45 4.86
CA ARG A 91 -9.32 -41.38 5.37
C ARG A 91 -8.54 -40.39 6.22
N ALA A 92 -7.70 -40.89 7.13
CA ALA A 92 -6.85 -40.06 7.97
C ALA A 92 -5.93 -39.18 7.10
N HIS A 93 -5.32 -39.76 6.07
CA HIS A 93 -4.47 -39.06 5.12
C HIS A 93 -5.21 -37.93 4.40
N GLN A 94 -6.36 -38.22 3.79
CA GLN A 94 -7.17 -37.21 3.09
C GLN A 94 -7.58 -36.04 4.00
N ILE A 95 -8.02 -36.33 5.23
CA ILE A 95 -8.44 -35.30 6.18
C ILE A 95 -7.25 -34.44 6.61
N VAL A 96 -6.11 -35.06 6.95
CA VAL A 96 -4.90 -34.35 7.36
C VAL A 96 -4.35 -33.49 6.23
N GLN A 97 -4.29 -34.02 5.01
CA GLN A 97 -3.85 -33.29 3.83
C GLN A 97 -4.76 -32.08 3.56
N PHE A 98 -6.07 -32.25 3.65
CA PHE A 98 -7.01 -31.13 3.51
C PHE A 98 -6.77 -30.05 4.57
N GLN A 99 -6.59 -30.45 5.84
CA GLN A 99 -6.31 -29.51 6.93
C GLN A 99 -5.00 -28.74 6.74
N ASP A 100 -3.94 -29.43 6.28
CA ASP A 100 -2.65 -28.79 6.02
C ASP A 100 -2.76 -27.78 4.87
N ARG A 101 -3.42 -28.14 3.76
CA ARG A 101 -3.68 -27.22 2.65
C ARG A 101 -4.51 -26.03 3.06
N ASP A 102 -5.57 -26.24 3.83
CA ASP A 102 -6.42 -25.17 4.38
C ASP A 102 -5.62 -24.23 5.31
N ALA A 103 -4.71 -24.77 6.13
CA ALA A 103 -3.79 -23.97 6.93
C ALA A 103 -2.77 -23.19 6.08
N GLN A 104 -2.25 -23.77 5.00
CA GLN A 104 -1.36 -23.10 4.05
C GLN A 104 -2.09 -21.95 3.34
N VAL A 105 -3.31 -22.18 2.86
CA VAL A 105 -4.13 -21.15 2.21
C VAL A 105 -4.42 -19.99 3.17
N ARG A 106 -4.75 -20.27 4.44
CA ARG A 106 -4.92 -19.21 5.44
C ARG A 106 -3.64 -18.42 5.67
N LYS A 107 -2.50 -19.08 5.87
CA LYS A 107 -1.20 -18.40 6.04
C LYS A 107 -0.87 -17.53 4.84
N PHE A 108 -1.15 -18.02 3.64
CA PHE A 108 -0.97 -17.25 2.42
C PHE A 108 -1.88 -16.03 2.37
N GLN A 109 -3.17 -16.21 2.69
CA GLN A 109 -4.12 -15.11 2.76
C GLN A 109 -3.68 -14.05 3.79
N ASP A 110 -3.24 -14.46 4.98
CA ASP A 110 -2.76 -13.55 6.02
C ASP A 110 -1.50 -12.78 5.57
N PHE A 111 -0.55 -13.49 4.96
CA PHE A 111 0.66 -12.89 4.41
C PHE A 111 0.35 -11.88 3.30
N PHE A 112 -0.53 -12.25 2.37
CA PHE A 112 -0.96 -11.38 1.28
C PHE A 112 -1.71 -10.15 1.80
N SER A 113 -2.59 -10.34 2.80
CA SER A 113 -3.29 -9.26 3.50
C SER A 113 -2.34 -8.26 4.13
N SER A 114 -1.37 -8.77 4.89
CA SER A 114 -0.38 -7.97 5.59
C SER A 114 0.50 -7.19 4.61
N THR A 115 0.96 -7.85 3.55
CA THR A 115 1.80 -7.22 2.52
C THR A 115 1.06 -6.11 1.78
N LEU A 116 -0.16 -6.38 1.30
CA LEU A 116 -0.95 -5.36 0.62
C LEU A 116 -1.27 -4.18 1.53
N ALA A 117 -1.56 -4.44 2.81
CA ALA A 117 -1.82 -3.40 3.80
C ALA A 117 -0.57 -2.52 4.01
N MET A 118 0.61 -3.14 4.10
CA MET A 118 1.88 -2.44 4.23
C MET A 118 2.14 -1.53 3.02
N VAL A 119 1.98 -2.08 1.81
CA VAL A 119 2.13 -1.34 0.55
C VAL A 119 1.16 -0.17 0.47
N TYR A 120 -0.11 -0.39 0.83
CA TYR A 120 -1.14 0.66 0.87
C TYR A 120 -0.81 1.76 1.87
N ASN A 121 -0.49 1.41 3.12
CA ASN A 121 -0.19 2.38 4.17
C ASN A 121 1.07 3.20 3.84
N ALA A 122 2.03 2.60 3.14
CA ALA A 122 3.23 3.29 2.71
C ALA A 122 2.95 4.28 1.56
N MET A 123 2.17 3.89 0.54
CA MET A 123 1.81 4.80 -0.55
C MET A 123 0.82 5.89 -0.13
N PHE A 124 -0.08 5.58 0.81
CA PHE A 124 -1.20 6.44 1.18
C PHE A 124 -1.32 6.61 2.71
N PRO A 125 -0.30 7.15 3.39
CA PRO A 125 -0.20 7.16 4.85
C PRO A 125 -1.27 7.98 5.56
N ARG A 126 -2.00 8.83 4.83
CA ARG A 126 -3.10 9.65 5.36
C ARG A 126 -4.49 9.09 5.04
N ASN A 127 -4.56 8.03 4.24
CA ASN A 127 -5.83 7.41 3.90
C ASN A 127 -6.16 6.34 4.94
N PRO A 128 -7.43 6.25 5.37
CA PRO A 128 -7.86 5.16 6.24
C PRO A 128 -7.65 3.84 5.51
N GLN A 129 -7.04 2.87 6.20
CA GLN A 129 -6.87 1.52 5.69
C GLN A 129 -8.25 0.88 5.44
N SER A 130 -8.39 0.16 4.33
CA SER A 130 -9.64 -0.53 4.00
C SER A 130 -10.01 -1.55 5.06
N ALA A 131 -11.30 -1.68 5.34
CA ALA A 131 -11.79 -2.54 6.43
C ALA A 131 -11.67 -4.04 6.11
N ASN A 132 -11.63 -4.39 4.82
CA ASN A 132 -11.51 -5.76 4.36
C ASN A 132 -10.45 -5.87 3.24
N ILE A 133 -9.96 -7.10 3.05
CA ILE A 133 -8.97 -7.39 2.00
C ILE A 133 -9.55 -7.26 0.60
N THR A 134 -10.84 -7.54 0.40
CA THR A 134 -11.46 -7.47 -0.92
C THR A 134 -11.39 -6.06 -1.51
N GLU A 135 -11.66 -5.03 -0.70
CA GLU A 135 -11.51 -3.63 -1.05
C GLU A 135 -10.06 -3.25 -1.36
N LEU A 136 -9.11 -3.89 -0.68
CA LEU A 136 -7.69 -3.67 -0.93
C LEU A 136 -7.27 -4.32 -2.24
N MET A 137 -7.66 -5.57 -2.46
CA MET A 137 -7.44 -6.31 -3.69
C MET A 137 -8.05 -5.60 -4.89
N ASP A 138 -9.24 -5.01 -4.76
CA ASP A 138 -9.86 -4.25 -5.85
C ASP A 138 -9.01 -3.06 -6.29
N LYS A 139 -8.31 -2.39 -5.36
CA LYS A 139 -7.41 -1.28 -5.69
C LYS A 139 -6.14 -1.74 -6.41
N PHE A 140 -5.68 -2.96 -6.13
CA PHE A 140 -4.47 -3.55 -6.70
C PHE A 140 -4.72 -4.62 -7.76
N ARG A 141 -5.98 -4.80 -8.19
CA ARG A 141 -6.42 -5.90 -9.04
C ARG A 141 -5.74 -5.90 -10.40
N ASN A 142 -5.60 -4.72 -11.00
CA ASN A 142 -4.99 -4.53 -12.31
C ASN A 142 -4.36 -3.14 -12.43
N VAL A 143 -3.58 -2.94 -13.50
CA VAL A 143 -2.85 -1.70 -13.76
C VAL A 143 -3.79 -0.49 -13.84
N GLU A 144 -4.95 -0.66 -14.48
CA GLU A 144 -5.97 0.40 -14.61
C GLU A 144 -6.49 0.85 -13.23
N SER A 145 -6.80 -0.09 -12.34
CA SER A 145 -7.31 0.18 -11.00
C SER A 145 -6.26 0.89 -10.12
N ILE A 146 -4.99 0.47 -10.24
CA ILE A 146 -3.88 1.14 -9.55
C ILE A 146 -3.72 2.57 -10.08
N HIS A 147 -3.73 2.74 -11.40
CA HIS A 147 -3.58 4.04 -12.03
C HIS A 147 -4.72 5.00 -11.64
N ASP A 148 -5.97 4.54 -11.72
CA ASP A 148 -7.14 5.33 -11.32
C ASP A 148 -7.10 5.69 -9.84
N PHE A 149 -6.67 4.75 -8.99
CA PHE A 149 -6.52 5.01 -7.57
C PHE A 149 -5.45 6.08 -7.31
N VAL A 150 -4.24 5.95 -7.88
CA VAL A 150 -3.17 6.95 -7.77
C VAL A 150 -3.62 8.31 -8.29
N LYS A 151 -4.32 8.35 -9.42
CA LYS A 151 -4.85 9.59 -10.01
C LYS A 151 -5.82 10.30 -9.08
N VAL A 152 -6.75 9.57 -8.45
CA VAL A 152 -7.67 10.14 -7.45
C VAL A 152 -6.90 10.76 -6.29
N GLN A 153 -5.84 10.09 -5.82
CA GLN A 153 -5.01 10.58 -4.71
C GLN A 153 -4.19 11.82 -5.10
N MET A 154 -3.62 11.85 -6.30
CA MET A 154 -2.94 13.03 -6.84
C MET A 154 -3.89 14.23 -6.94
N VAL A 155 -5.11 14.01 -7.44
CA VAL A 155 -6.14 15.05 -7.51
C VAL A 155 -6.46 15.54 -6.11
N ALA A 156 -6.73 14.66 -5.14
CA ALA A 156 -7.01 15.05 -3.76
C ALA A 156 -5.86 15.87 -3.13
N GLY A 157 -4.61 15.44 -3.31
CA GLY A 157 -3.43 16.17 -2.85
C GLY A 157 -3.31 17.56 -3.48
N ALA A 158 -3.55 17.68 -4.79
CA ALA A 158 -3.55 18.97 -5.48
C ALA A 158 -4.65 19.90 -4.95
N LYS A 159 -5.86 19.38 -4.71
CA LYS A 159 -6.96 20.15 -4.11
C LYS A 159 -6.58 20.67 -2.73
N PHE A 160 -5.98 19.82 -1.89
CA PHE A 160 -5.53 20.20 -0.55
C PHE A 160 -4.46 21.30 -0.60
N ALA A 161 -3.46 21.17 -1.48
CA ALA A 161 -2.42 22.17 -1.66
C ALA A 161 -3.00 23.53 -2.12
N LEU A 162 -3.99 23.52 -3.01
CA LEU A 162 -4.67 24.75 -3.44
C LEU A 162 -5.48 25.41 -2.32
N ILE A 163 -6.17 24.62 -1.49
CA ILE A 163 -6.87 25.12 -0.31
C ILE A 163 -5.85 25.76 0.65
N TRP A 164 -4.74 25.07 0.92
CA TRP A 164 -3.66 25.58 1.78
C TRP A 164 -3.09 26.90 1.26
N LEU A 165 -2.77 26.98 -0.05
CA LEU A 165 -2.31 28.21 -0.68
C LEU A 165 -3.34 29.34 -0.58
N LYS A 166 -4.63 29.05 -0.71
CA LYS A 166 -5.70 30.05 -0.52
C LYS A 166 -5.80 30.54 0.93
N VAL A 167 -5.52 29.68 1.91
CA VAL A 167 -5.46 30.07 3.33
C VAL A 167 -4.24 30.94 3.61
N CYS A 168 -3.05 30.53 3.17
CA CYS A 168 -1.80 31.27 3.41
C CYS A 168 -1.68 32.55 2.57
N HIS A 169 -2.31 32.59 1.40
CA HIS A 169 -2.25 33.70 0.45
C HIS A 169 -3.63 34.02 -0.10
N SER A 170 -4.49 34.57 0.75
CA SER A 170 -5.91 34.88 0.46
C SER A 170 -6.15 35.83 -0.73
N LYS A 171 -5.10 36.54 -1.19
CA LYS A 171 -5.15 37.42 -2.36
C LYS A 171 -4.91 36.70 -3.69
N LEU A 172 -4.47 35.44 -3.70
CA LEU A 172 -4.31 34.66 -4.91
C LEU A 172 -5.69 34.25 -5.46
N VAL A 173 -5.95 34.61 -6.71
CA VAL A 173 -7.20 34.29 -7.41
C VAL A 173 -7.04 32.94 -8.12
N PHE A 174 -7.69 31.90 -7.57
CA PHE A 174 -7.58 30.51 -8.05
C PHE A 174 -8.70 30.07 -9.01
N ASN A 175 -9.52 31.00 -9.50
CA ASN A 175 -10.83 30.71 -10.10
C ASN A 175 -10.83 29.67 -11.24
N ASN A 176 -9.71 29.49 -11.96
CA ASN A 176 -9.62 28.56 -13.09
C ASN A 176 -8.61 27.41 -12.88
N LEU A 177 -7.94 27.34 -11.72
CA LEU A 177 -6.82 26.42 -11.50
C LEU A 177 -7.28 24.97 -11.28
N PHE A 178 -8.44 24.78 -10.67
CA PHE A 178 -9.06 23.46 -10.49
C PHE A 178 -9.44 22.82 -11.84
N ASP A 179 -10.10 23.58 -12.73
CA ASP A 179 -10.47 23.11 -14.07
C ASP A 179 -9.25 22.81 -14.94
N LEU A 180 -8.19 23.62 -14.82
CA LEU A 180 -6.94 23.39 -15.53
C LEU A 180 -6.25 22.10 -15.06
N PHE A 181 -6.19 21.86 -13.74
CA PHE A 181 -5.64 20.63 -13.18
C PHE A 181 -6.45 19.41 -13.60
N TYR A 182 -7.78 19.49 -13.51
CA TYR A 182 -8.68 18.40 -13.89
C TYR A 182 -8.53 18.03 -15.38
N ARG A 183 -8.47 19.02 -16.27
CA ARG A 183 -8.23 18.78 -17.71
C ARG A 183 -6.85 18.23 -18.03
N LYS A 184 -5.83 18.55 -17.22
CA LYS A 184 -4.45 18.12 -17.49
C LYS A 184 -4.21 16.70 -16.99
N THR A 185 -4.79 16.32 -15.85
CA THR A 185 -4.74 14.94 -15.35
C THR A 185 -5.72 14.01 -16.06
N SER A 186 -6.77 14.53 -16.71
CA SER A 186 -7.67 13.74 -17.56
C SER A 186 -7.09 13.43 -18.95
N LYS A 187 -6.00 14.09 -19.37
CA LYS A 187 -5.38 13.95 -20.70
C LYS A 187 -4.16 13.03 -20.76
N ILE A 188 -3.72 12.47 -19.64
CA ILE A 188 -2.60 11.51 -19.57
C ILE A 188 -3.16 10.08 -19.71
N GLY A 189 -4.03 9.87 -20.70
CA GLY A 189 -4.61 8.57 -21.06
C GLY A 189 -4.01 8.08 -22.36
#